data_AF-A0A2K2VTE4-F1
#
_entry.id   AF-A0A2K2VTE4-F1
#
_cell.length_a   1.000
_cell.length_b   1.000
_cell.length_c   1.000
_cell.angle_alpha   90.00
_cell.angle_beta   90.00
_cell.angle_gamma   90.00
#
_symmetry.space_group_name_H-M   'P 1'
#
loop_
_entity.id
_entity.type
_entity.pdbx_description
1 polymer ?
#
loop_
_entity_poly.entity_id
_entity_poly.type
_entity_poly.pdbx_seq_one_letter_code
_entity_poly.pdbx_strand_id
1 'polypeptide(L)'
;MLTKLKKILVSCVCIFAFLLIATHPALTASKPPATGETLPSFKLAVPENDQARSYLGLSGSGQFAVAEIETQVLIIEIFNMY
;
A
#
# COMPACT_ATOMS: atom_id res chain seq x y z
N MET A 1 49.57 1.92 2.95
CA MET A 1 48.49 1.16 3.60
C MET A 1 47.28 2.05 3.95
N LEU A 2 47.49 3.22 4.56
CA LEU A 2 46.44 4.15 5.02
C LEU A 2 45.48 4.66 3.92
N THR A 3 45.96 4.87 2.70
CA THR A 3 45.16 5.32 1.54
C THR A 3 44.22 4.27 0.97
N LYS A 4 44.53 2.97 1.14
CA LYS A 4 43.62 1.88 0.73
C LYS A 4 42.47 1.72 1.73
N LEU A 5 42.77 1.81 3.03
CA LEU A 5 41.76 1.71 4.09
C LEU A 5 40.75 2.86 4.04
N LYS A 6 41.19 4.10 3.77
CA LYS A 6 40.29 5.24 3.54
C LYS A 6 39.35 5.03 2.34
N LYS A 7 39.83 4.46 1.23
CA LYS A 7 39.00 4.15 0.06
C LYS A 7 37.95 3.08 0.36
N ILE A 8 38.31 2.06 1.14
CA ILE A 8 37.36 1.03 1.60
C ILE A 8 36.31 1.64 2.52
N LEU A 9 36.73 2.48 3.47
CA LEU A 9 35.80 3.18 4.38
C LEU A 9 34.81 4.06 3.60
N VAL A 10 35.29 4.85 2.64
CA VAL A 10 34.44 5.69 1.77
C VAL A 10 33.47 4.82 0.97
N SER A 11 33.94 3.70 0.41
CA SER A 11 33.07 2.78 -0.32
C SER A 11 31.97 2.19 0.57
N CYS A 12 32.29 1.79 1.80
CA CYS A 12 31.29 1.30 2.76
C CYS A 12 30.25 2.36 3.11
N VAL A 13 30.68 3.61 3.33
CA VAL A 13 29.77 4.73 3.61
C VAL A 13 28.84 5.01 2.44
N CYS A 14 29.35 4.98 1.19
CA CYS A 14 28.53 5.17 0.00
C CYS A 14 27.49 4.06 -0.19
N ILE A 15 27.87 2.79 0.04
CA ILE A 15 26.95 1.66 -0.07
C ILE A 15 25.86 1.74 1.00
N PHE A 16 26.22 2.10 2.22
CA PHE A 16 25.26 2.26 3.32
C PHE A 16 24.29 3.42 3.06
N ALA A 17 24.78 4.56 2.57
CA ALA A 17 23.94 5.67 2.16
C ALA A 17 22.98 5.30 1.02
N PHE A 18 23.44 4.51 0.04
CA PHE A 18 22.59 4.03 -1.04
C PHE A 18 21.49 3.08 -0.55
N LEU A 19 21.82 2.15 0.35
CA LEU A 19 20.85 1.24 0.97
C LEU A 19 19.76 1.98 1.75
N LEU A 20 20.10 3.07 2.44
CA LEU A 20 19.14 3.90 3.18
C LEU A 20 18.15 4.63 2.25
N ILE A 21 18.57 5.01 1.05
CA ILE A 21 17.73 5.72 0.08
C ILE A 21 16.86 4.73 -0.71
N ALA A 22 17.35 3.52 -0.99
CA ALA A 22 16.67 2.52 -1.81
C ALA A 22 15.35 2.00 -1.20
N THR A 23 15.16 2.11 0.12
CA THR A 23 13.93 1.65 0.81
C THR A 23 12.89 2.75 1.01
N HIS A 24 13.07 3.94 0.43
CA HIS A 24 12.17 5.06 0.72
C HIS A 24 10.77 4.80 0.13
N PRO A 25 9.67 4.90 0.93
CA PRO A 25 8.30 4.69 0.44
C PRO A 25 7.87 5.63 -0.69
N ALA A 26 8.58 6.74 -0.87
CA ALA A 26 8.37 7.66 -1.98
C ALA A 26 8.66 7.00 -3.35
N LEU A 27 9.50 5.96 -3.39
CA LEU A 27 9.77 5.17 -4.60
C LEU A 27 8.70 4.10 -4.86
N THR A 28 7.84 3.82 -3.87
CA THR A 28 6.78 2.80 -3.96
C THR A 28 5.39 3.40 -4.16
N ALA A 29 5.28 4.72 -4.31
CA ALA A 29 4.00 5.38 -4.58
C ALA A 29 3.51 5.00 -5.97
N SER A 30 2.74 3.91 -6.06
CA SER A 30 2.02 3.54 -7.27
C SER A 30 0.99 4.62 -7.56
N LYS A 31 1.02 5.18 -8.78
CA LYS A 31 -0.08 5.95 -9.34
C LYS A 31 -1.42 5.26 -9.05
N PRO A 32 -2.54 6.00 -8.92
CA PRO A 32 -3.86 5.37 -8.96
C PRO A 32 -3.97 4.44 -10.17
N PRO A 33 -4.71 3.31 -10.05
CA PRO A 33 -4.90 2.42 -11.18
C PRO A 33 -5.49 3.19 -12.35
N ALA A 34 -4.89 3.02 -13.53
CA ALA A 34 -5.40 3.61 -14.77
C ALA A 34 -6.65 2.86 -15.24
N THR A 35 -7.43 3.47 -16.14
CA THR A 35 -8.59 2.82 -16.74
C THR A 35 -8.20 1.49 -17.39
N GLY A 36 -8.87 0.41 -16.98
CA GLY A 36 -8.60 -0.95 -17.48
C GLY A 36 -7.55 -1.72 -16.68
N GLU A 37 -6.84 -1.08 -15.74
CA GLU A 37 -6.00 -1.78 -14.76
C GLU A 37 -6.88 -2.40 -13.65
N THR A 38 -6.38 -3.44 -13.01
CA THR A 38 -7.06 -4.08 -11.87
C THR A 38 -6.98 -3.21 -10.62
N LEU A 39 -8.06 -3.21 -9.82
CA LEU A 39 -8.05 -2.57 -8.51
C LEU A 39 -7.02 -3.28 -7.61
N PRO A 40 -6.12 -2.56 -6.92
CA PRO A 40 -5.17 -3.17 -6.00
C PRO A 40 -5.88 -3.96 -4.89
N SER A 41 -5.22 -5.00 -4.38
CA SER A 41 -5.72 -5.72 -3.20
C SER A 41 -5.49 -4.87 -1.96
N PHE A 42 -6.57 -4.49 -1.28
CA PHE A 42 -6.55 -3.88 0.03
C PHE A 42 -7.72 -4.38 0.87
N LYS A 43 -7.59 -4.21 2.19
CA LYS A 43 -8.60 -4.61 3.17
C LYS A 43 -9.20 -3.40 3.85
N LEU A 44 -10.50 -3.47 4.12
CA LEU A 44 -11.25 -2.46 4.86
C LEU A 44 -11.84 -3.10 6.11
N ALA A 45 -12.09 -2.29 7.13
CA ALA A 45 -12.80 -2.75 8.31
C ALA A 45 -14.26 -3.07 7.97
N VAL A 46 -14.76 -4.18 8.49
CA VAL A 46 -16.18 -4.53 8.38
C VAL A 46 -17.01 -3.44 9.09
N PRO A 47 -18.07 -2.89 8.47
CA PRO A 47 -18.87 -1.84 9.09
C PRO A 47 -19.50 -2.29 10.42
N GLU A 48 -19.45 -1.42 11.43
CA GLU A 48 -20.12 -1.63 12.70
C GLU A 48 -21.64 -1.61 12.54
N ASN A 49 -22.15 -0.75 11.66
CA ASN A 49 -23.57 -0.64 11.36
C ASN A 49 -24.07 -1.89 10.64
N ASP A 50 -25.04 -2.59 11.26
CA ASP A 50 -25.61 -3.84 10.75
C ASP A 50 -26.27 -3.70 9.36
N GLN A 51 -26.93 -2.57 9.09
CA GLN A 51 -27.57 -2.32 7.80
C GLN A 51 -26.52 -2.16 6.70
N ALA A 52 -25.46 -1.40 6.96
CA ALA A 52 -24.35 -1.22 6.01
C ALA A 52 -23.62 -2.55 5.75
N ARG A 53 -23.39 -3.35 6.80
CA ARG A 53 -22.76 -4.67 6.67
C ARG A 53 -23.61 -5.63 5.83
N SER A 54 -24.92 -5.67 6.08
CA SER A 54 -25.86 -6.49 5.30
C SER A 54 -25.99 -6.02 3.85
N TYR A 55 -25.96 -4.71 3.60
CA TYR A 55 -26.00 -4.15 2.25
C TYR A 55 -24.81 -4.60 1.40
N LEU A 56 -23.63 -4.73 2.01
CA LEU A 56 -22.42 -5.24 1.34
C LEU A 56 -22.36 -6.77 1.27
N GLY A 57 -23.33 -7.49 1.83
CA GLY A 57 -23.32 -8.96 1.88
C GLY A 57 -22.27 -9.55 2.84
N LEU A 58 -21.72 -8.75 3.75
CA LEU A 58 -20.66 -9.16 4.65
C LEU A 58 -21.21 -9.80 5.93
N SER A 59 -20.44 -10.70 6.53
CA SER A 59 -20.77 -11.36 7.81
C SER A 59 -19.58 -11.30 8.78
N GLY A 60 -19.88 -11.33 10.08
CA GLY A 60 -18.86 -11.34 11.13
C GLY A 60 -18.21 -9.99 11.41
N SER A 61 -16.95 -10.02 11.84
CA SER A 61 -16.17 -8.86 12.29
C SER A 61 -14.75 -8.91 11.74
N GLY A 62 -14.04 -7.78 11.79
CA GLY A 62 -12.63 -7.70 11.40
C GLY A 62 -12.44 -6.92 10.10
N GLN A 63 -11.77 -7.54 9.14
CA GLN A 63 -11.45 -6.91 7.86
C GLN A 63 -11.90 -7.78 6.69
N PHE A 64 -12.30 -7.13 5.60
CA PHE A 64 -12.69 -7.79 4.35
C PHE A 64 -11.92 -7.17 3.18
N ALA A 65 -11.68 -7.96 2.13
CA ALA A 65 -11.16 -7.47 0.87
C ALA A 65 -12.32 -7.01 -0.03
N VAL A 66 -12.09 -5.95 -0.82
CA VAL A 66 -13.13 -5.40 -1.70
C VAL A 66 -13.67 -6.42 -2.71
N ALA A 67 -12.84 -7.37 -3.13
CA ALA A 67 -13.21 -8.46 -4.02
C ALA A 67 -14.18 -9.50 -3.40
N GLU A 68 -14.39 -9.46 -2.08
CA GLU A 68 -15.35 -10.33 -1.38
C GLU A 68 -16.79 -9.80 -1.46
N ILE A 69 -16.99 -8.58 -1.99
CA ILE A 69 -18.33 -8.04 -2.25
C ILE A 69 -18.88 -8.66 -3.54
N GLU A 70 -19.96 -9.43 -3.43
CA GLU A 70 -20.63 -10.05 -4.58
C GLU A 70 -21.48 -9.01 -5.34
N THR A 71 -20.86 -8.32 -6.30
CA THR A 71 -21.55 -7.38 -7.20
C THR A 71 -20.95 -7.38 -8.60
N GLN A 72 -21.73 -6.97 -9.60
CA GLN A 72 -21.25 -6.79 -10.97
C GLN A 72 -20.42 -5.51 -11.14
N VAL A 73 -20.80 -4.44 -10.43
CA VAL A 73 -20.14 -3.13 -10.49
C VAL A 73 -20.04 -2.58 -9.08
N LEU A 74 -18.86 -2.06 -8.74
CA LEU A 74 -18.61 -1.39 -7.48
C LEU A 74 -18.14 0.04 -7.76
N ILE A 75 -18.81 1.02 -7.14
CA ILE A 75 -18.41 2.42 -7.16
C ILE A 75 -17.73 2.71 -5.82
N ILE A 76 -16.48 3.17 -5.87
CA ILE A 76 -15.70 3.55 -4.69
C ILE A 76 -15.53 5.06 -4.70
N GLU A 77 -16.08 5.73 -3.71
CA GLU A 77 -15.90 7.16 -3.50
C GLU A 77 -14.89 7.38 -2.37
N ILE A 78 -13.81 8.10 -2.68
CA ILE A 78 -12.80 8.48 -1.69
C ILE A 78 -13.11 9.92 -1.29
N PHE A 79 -13.70 10.08 -0.11
CA PHE A 79 -13.83 11.41 0.49
C PHE A 79 -12.45 11.87 0.98
N ASN A 80 -11.96 12.97 0.44
CA ASN A 80 -10.85 13.68 1.09
C ASN A 80 -11.39 14.31 2.37
N MET A 81 -11.07 13.75 3.53
CA MET A 81 -11.30 14.39 4.82
C MET A 81 -10.14 15.33 5.18
N TYR A 82 -9.84 16.28 4.29
CA TYR A 82 -8.88 17.36 4.49
C TYR A 82 -9.53 18.71 4.19
#